data_AF-A0ABD0ZC54-F1
#
_entry.id   AF-A0ABD0ZC54-F1
#
_cell.length_a   1.000
_cell.length_b   1.000
_cell.length_c   1.000
_cell.angle_alpha   90.00
_cell.angle_beta   90.00
_cell.angle_gamma   90.00
#
_symmetry.space_group_name_H-M   'P 1'
#
loop_
_entity.id
_entity.type
_entity.pdbx_description
1 polymer ?
#
loop_
_entity_poly.entity_id
_entity_poly.type
_entity_poly.pdbx_seq_one_letter_code
_entity_poly.pdbx_strand_id
1 'polypeptide(L)'
;MGLLRIDPETKGCQRLCDLPDALLVRILLLVPAKDAVATAILSKQWRYVWKMLHKLVFKDDQGRESFGWFIDKSLQLHKAPKLVSLVVTMSC
;
A
#
# COMPACT_ATOMS: atom_id res chain seq x y z
N MET A 1 -30.59 17.11 18.63
CA MET A 1 -30.15 16.07 17.67
C MET A 1 -29.31 16.77 16.63
N GLY A 2 -28.00 16.85 16.89
CA GLY A 2 -27.09 17.78 16.20
C GLY A 2 -26.76 17.33 14.79
N LEU A 3 -27.12 18.17 13.82
CA LEU A 3 -26.66 18.09 12.44
C LEU A 3 -25.13 18.19 12.44
N LEU A 4 -24.46 17.15 11.95
CA LEU A 4 -23.04 17.17 11.68
C LEU A 4 -22.81 18.25 10.62
N ARG A 5 -22.30 19.40 11.04
CA ARG A 5 -21.78 20.43 10.13
C ARG A 5 -20.67 19.78 9.34
N ILE A 6 -20.91 19.54 8.06
CA ILE A 6 -19.86 19.19 7.12
C ILE A 6 -19.21 20.53 6.77
N ASP A 7 -18.11 20.84 7.44
CA ASP A 7 -17.30 22.01 7.13
C ASP A 7 -16.79 21.92 5.67
N PRO A 8 -16.88 23.01 4.89
CA PRO A 8 -16.57 23.01 3.46
C PRO A 8 -15.07 22.90 3.11
N GLU A 9 -14.18 22.77 4.10
CA GLU A 9 -12.78 22.44 3.86
C GLU A 9 -12.56 20.93 3.98
N THR A 10 -13.00 20.19 2.98
CA THR A 10 -12.69 18.77 2.86
C THR A 10 -11.21 18.61 2.52
N LYS A 11 -10.33 18.74 3.52
CA LYS A 11 -8.97 18.24 3.44
C LYS A 11 -9.07 16.75 3.16
N GLY A 12 -8.63 16.35 1.97
CA GLY A 12 -8.74 14.98 1.47
C GLY A 12 -8.28 13.97 2.52
N CYS A 13 -9.11 12.95 2.71
CA CYS A 13 -8.94 11.80 3.60
C CYS A 13 -9.50 11.96 5.03
N GLN A 14 -10.83 11.88 5.19
CA GLN A 14 -11.50 11.96 6.49
C GLN A 14 -11.75 10.61 7.19
N ARG A 15 -11.49 9.45 6.55
CA ARG A 15 -11.81 8.13 7.14
C ARG A 15 -10.77 7.04 6.90
N LEU A 16 -10.19 7.00 5.70
CA LEU A 16 -9.15 6.00 5.37
C LEU A 16 -7.81 6.35 6.02
N CYS A 17 -7.54 7.63 6.27
CA CYS A 17 -6.27 8.07 6.85
C CYS A 17 -6.20 7.92 8.37
N ASP A 18 -7.35 7.73 9.03
CA ASP A 18 -7.44 7.58 10.49
C ASP A 18 -7.58 6.11 10.92
N LEU A 19 -7.39 5.17 9.99
CA LEU A 19 -7.44 3.75 10.31
C LEU A 19 -6.22 3.33 11.14
N PRO A 20 -6.40 2.49 12.18
CA PRO A 20 -5.28 1.86 12.87
C PRO A 20 -4.37 1.07 11.94
N ASP A 21 -3.06 1.06 12.21
CA ASP A 21 -2.05 0.35 11.42
C ASP A 21 -2.41 -1.12 11.16
N ALA A 22 -2.98 -1.81 12.14
CA ALA A 22 -3.39 -3.20 12.00
C ALA A 22 -4.45 -3.41 10.90
N LEU A 23 -5.36 -2.45 10.71
CA LEU A 23 -6.35 -2.50 9.63
C LEU A 23 -5.72 -2.13 8.29
N LEU A 24 -4.81 -1.15 8.28
CA LEU A 24 -4.05 -0.80 7.08
C LEU A 24 -3.25 -2.00 6.56
N VAL A 25 -2.54 -2.72 7.44
CA VAL A 25 -1.83 -3.95 7.09
C VAL A 25 -2.78 -4.96 6.45
N ARG A 26 -3.95 -5.20 7.05
CA ARG A 26 -4.94 -6.13 6.49
C ARG A 26 -5.40 -5.70 5.10
N ILE A 27 -5.72 -4.44 4.89
CA ILE A 27 -6.14 -3.91 3.58
C ILE A 27 -5.03 -4.09 2.55
N LEU A 28 -3.80 -3.69 2.88
CA LEU A 28 -2.67 -3.76 1.94
C LEU A 28 -2.26 -5.19 1.60
N LEU A 29 -2.49 -6.15 2.51
CA LEU A 29 -2.25 -7.57 2.24
C LEU A 29 -3.27 -8.21 1.28
N LEU A 30 -4.40 -7.55 1.02
CA LEU A 30 -5.44 -8.01 0.10
C LEU A 30 -5.19 -7.58 -1.35
N VAL A 31 -4.21 -6.71 -1.59
CA VAL A 31 -3.91 -6.16 -2.91
C VAL A 31 -2.47 -6.48 -3.34
N PRO A 32 -2.18 -6.49 -4.65
CA PRO A 32 -0.81 -6.55 -5.15
C PRO A 32 0.05 -5.40 -4.62
N ALA A 33 1.35 -5.66 -4.55
CA ALA A 33 2.40 -4.72 -4.15
C ALA A 33 2.29 -3.36 -4.84
N LYS A 34 2.01 -3.37 -6.14
CA LYS A 34 1.87 -2.16 -6.95
C LYS A 34 0.74 -1.25 -6.46
N ASP A 35 -0.41 -1.83 -6.17
CA ASP A 35 -1.58 -1.09 -5.69
C ASP A 35 -1.35 -0.62 -4.24
N ALA A 36 -0.72 -1.46 -3.43
CA ALA A 36 -0.34 -1.09 -2.08
C ALA A 36 0.64 0.10 -2.05
N VAL A 37 1.66 0.14 -2.94
CA VAL A 37 2.53 1.31 -3.12
C VAL A 37 1.71 2.54 -3.51
N ALA A 38 0.75 2.40 -4.42
CA ALA A 38 -0.07 3.52 -4.89
C ALA A 38 -0.88 4.18 -3.77
N THR A 39 -1.28 3.44 -2.73
CA THR A 39 -1.96 4.00 -1.56
C THR A 39 -1.09 4.93 -0.69
N ALA A 40 0.24 4.95 -0.90
CA ALA A 40 1.17 5.78 -0.13
C ALA A 40 0.97 7.30 -0.32
N ILE A 41 0.10 7.71 -1.25
CA ILE A 41 -0.33 9.10 -1.45
C ILE A 41 -1.42 9.53 -0.45
N LEU A 42 -2.13 8.59 0.17
CA LEU A 42 -3.25 8.89 1.08
C LEU A 42 -2.77 9.60 2.35
N SER A 43 -1.74 9.06 3.01
CA SER A 43 -1.08 9.73 4.13
C SER A 43 0.32 9.18 4.39
N LYS A 44 1.05 9.84 5.29
CA LYS A 44 2.36 9.36 5.77
C LYS A 44 2.27 7.97 6.42
N GLN A 45 1.13 7.64 7.03
CA GLN A 45 0.89 6.36 7.69
C GLN A 45 0.81 5.23 6.67
N TRP A 46 -0.01 5.36 5.63
CA TRP A 46 -0.11 4.37 4.54
C TRP A 46 1.25 4.12 3.87
N ARG A 47 2.03 5.19 3.65
CA ARG A 47 3.40 5.09 3.13
C ARG A 47 4.34 4.30 4.04
N TYR A 48 4.20 4.47 5.35
CA TYR A 48 5.02 3.74 6.32
C TYR A 48 4.59 2.27 6.42
N VAL A 49 3.29 2.01 6.55
CA VAL A 49 2.74 0.66 6.72
C VAL A 49 3.06 -0.25 5.54
N TRP A 50 2.92 0.26 4.30
CA TRP A 50 3.33 -0.48 3.10
C TRP A 50 4.78 -1.02 3.20
N LYS A 51 5.71 -0.18 3.67
CA LYS A 51 7.14 -0.56 3.79
C LYS A 51 7.40 -1.59 4.89
N MET A 52 6.45 -1.79 5.79
CA MET A 52 6.55 -2.71 6.93
C MET A 52 5.80 -4.03 6.73
N LEU A 53 5.21 -4.26 5.55
CA LEU A 53 4.46 -5.49 5.30
C LEU A 53 5.37 -6.73 5.33
N HIS A 54 4.95 -7.76 6.05
CA HIS A 54 5.67 -9.03 6.09
C HIS A 54 5.45 -9.89 4.83
N LYS A 55 4.51 -9.50 3.96
CA LYS A 55 4.21 -10.21 2.72
C LYS A 55 4.05 -9.24 1.57
N LEU A 56 4.69 -9.56 0.45
CA LEU A 56 4.63 -8.79 -0.79
C LEU A 56 4.25 -9.72 -1.94
N VAL A 57 3.27 -9.29 -2.75
CA VAL A 57 2.83 -10.03 -3.95
C VAL A 57 2.97 -9.12 -5.16
N PHE A 58 3.92 -9.40 -6.04
CA PHE A 58 4.11 -8.71 -7.30
C PHE A 58 3.43 -9.51 -8.41
N LYS A 59 2.57 -8.86 -9.19
CA LYS A 59 1.90 -9.46 -10.34
C LYS A 59 2.22 -8.63 -11.58
N ASP A 60 2.82 -9.25 -12.58
CA ASP A 60 2.99 -8.63 -13.89
C ASP A 60 1.75 -8.91 -14.72
N ASP A 61 0.91 -7.87 -14.84
CA ASP A 61 -0.32 -7.88 -15.59
C ASP A 61 -0.14 -7.41 -17.04
N GLN A 62 1.02 -6.87 -17.39
CA GLN A 62 1.20 -6.08 -18.62
C GLN A 62 2.48 -6.41 -19.39
N GLY A 63 3.25 -7.43 -18.98
CA GLY A 63 4.46 -7.88 -19.69
C GLY A 63 5.49 -6.77 -19.86
N ARG A 64 5.52 -5.80 -18.93
CA ARG A 64 6.36 -4.62 -19.09
C ARG A 64 7.80 -4.98 -18.79
N GLU A 65 8.71 -4.61 -19.67
CA GLU A 65 10.17 -4.62 -19.42
C GLU A 65 10.52 -3.90 -18.11
N SER A 66 9.65 -2.99 -17.67
CA SER A 66 9.80 -2.18 -16.48
C SER A 66 9.37 -2.89 -15.17
N PHE A 67 8.89 -4.13 -15.22
CA PHE A 67 8.43 -4.82 -14.01
C PHE A 67 9.59 -5.13 -13.04
N GLY A 68 10.75 -5.55 -13.57
CA GLY A 68 11.93 -5.88 -12.76
C GLY A 68 12.44 -4.70 -11.93
N TRP A 69 12.58 -3.51 -12.54
CA TRP A 69 13.04 -2.30 -11.81
C TRP A 69 12.06 -1.92 -10.70
N PHE A 70 10.76 -2.13 -10.91
CA PHE A 70 9.75 -1.81 -9.92
C PHE A 70 9.85 -2.71 -8.69
N ILE A 71 10.08 -4.02 -8.89
CA ILE A 71 10.32 -4.96 -7.79
C ILE A 71 11.56 -4.53 -7.02
N ASP A 72 12.68 -4.33 -7.72
CA ASP A 72 13.95 -3.95 -7.09
C ASP A 72 13.80 -2.65 -6.28
N LYS A 73 13.19 -1.62 -6.86
CA LYS A 73 12.95 -0.35 -6.15
C LYS A 73 12.03 -0.50 -4.94
N SER A 74 11.01 -1.35 -5.05
CA SER A 74 10.09 -1.62 -3.94
C SER A 74 10.81 -2.33 -2.78
N LEU A 75 11.68 -3.29 -3.08
CA LEU A 75 12.48 -4.02 -2.09
C LEU A 75 13.51 -3.11 -1.41
N GLN A 76 14.17 -2.21 -2.14
CA GLN A 76 15.07 -1.21 -1.55
C GLN A 76 14.36 -0.28 -0.55
N LEU A 77 13.07 -0.01 -0.75
CA LEU A 77 12.27 0.84 0.12
C LEU A 77 11.65 0.09 1.30
N HIS A 78 11.67 -1.24 1.28
CA HIS A 78 11.10 -2.10 2.31
C HIS A 78 11.94 -2.05 3.58
N LYS A 79 11.26 -2.07 4.73
CA LYS A 79 11.87 -1.85 6.06
C LYS A 79 11.44 -2.88 7.09
N ALA A 80 10.63 -3.87 6.73
CA ALA A 80 10.21 -4.87 7.71
C ALA A 80 11.43 -5.74 8.08
N PRO A 81 11.65 -6.04 9.38
CA PRO A 81 12.80 -6.82 9.82
C PRO A 81 12.79 -8.26 9.28
N LYS A 82 11.59 -8.77 8.93
CA LYS A 82 11.41 -10.10 8.35
C LYS A 82 10.35 -10.05 7.26
N LEU A 83 10.75 -10.46 6.06
CA LEU A 83 9.84 -10.75 4.97
C LEU A 83 9.50 -12.23 5.03
N VAL A 84 8.24 -12.55 5.36
CA VAL A 84 7.76 -13.93 5.53
C VAL A 84 7.36 -14.54 4.19
N SER A 85 6.83 -13.74 3.26
CA SER A 85 6.38 -14.22 1.97
C SER A 85 6.64 -13.18 0.88
N LEU A 86 7.31 -13.60 -0.19
CA LEU A 86 7.52 -12.82 -1.40
C LEU A 86 7.03 -13.66 -2.57
N VAL A 87 6.02 -13.18 -3.29
CA VAL A 87 5.46 -13.88 -4.44
C VAL A 87 5.60 -12.99 -5.66
N VAL A 88 6.10 -13.55 -6.75
CA VAL A 88 6.19 -12.88 -8.05
C VAL A 88 5.47 -13.76 -9.07
N THR A 89 4.41 -13.23 -9.68
CA THR A 89 3.65 -13.91 -10.73
C THR A 89 3.91 -13.19 -12.05
N MET A 90 4.43 -13.92 -13.03
CA MET A 90 4.60 -13.45 -14.40
C MET A 90 3.50 -14.08 -15.26
N SER A 91 2.69 -13.25 -15.91
CA SER A 91 1.72 -13.73 -16.90
C SER A 91 2.47 -13.79 -18.23
N CYS A 92 2.86 -14.99 -18.66
CA CYS A 92 3.37 -15.23 -20.02
C CYS A 92 2.21 -15.31 -21.02
#